data_AF-A0A973JGC0-F1
#
_entry.id   AF-A0A973JGC0-F1
#
_cell.length_a   1.000
_cell.length_b   1.000
_cell.length_c   1.000
_cell.angle_alpha   90.00
_cell.angle_beta   90.00
_cell.angle_gamma   90.00
#
_symmetry.space_group_name_H-M   'P 1'
#
loop_
_entity.id
_entity.type
_entity.pdbx_description
1 polymer ?
#
loop_
_entity_poly.entity_id
_entity_poly.type
_entity_poly.pdbx_seq_one_letter_code
_entity_poly.pdbx_strand_id
1 'polypeptide(L)'
;REAAKAVGGGLPLMRGLFLVDPDDALGWEWPAEFMLGDDLLVHPVTSPGATVWRTYLPAGRWVDVWSGEVHDGGAVVEREVPRDVVPVYCREAAWPEMGGAFA
;
A
#
# COMPACT_ATOMS: atom_id res chain seq x y z
N ARG A 1 -1.49 7.05 16.23
CA ARG A 1 -2.87 7.46 15.83
C ARG A 1 -3.66 6.27 15.31
N GLU A 2 -3.18 5.57 14.29
CA GLU A 2 -3.91 4.47 13.63
C GLU A 2 -4.30 3.32 14.56
N ALA A 3 -3.40 2.88 15.44
CA ALA A 3 -3.73 1.85 16.44
C ALA A 3 -4.90 2.25 17.36
N ALA A 4 -4.99 3.53 17.75
CA ALA A 4 -6.08 4.02 18.58
C ALA A 4 -7.43 4.01 17.83
N LYS A 5 -7.44 4.31 16.52
CA LYS A 5 -8.64 4.20 15.68
C LYS A 5 -9.12 2.75 15.61
N ALA A 6 -8.20 1.81 15.36
CA ALA A 6 -8.53 0.38 15.27
C ALA A 6 -9.09 -0.15 16.60
N VAL A 7 -8.46 0.19 17.73
CA VAL A 7 -8.96 -0.19 19.06
C VAL A 7 -10.31 0.47 19.38
N GLY A 8 -10.55 1.67 18.87
CA GLY A 8 -11.80 2.42 19.04
C GLY A 8 -12.98 1.92 18.20
N GLY A 9 -12.85 0.79 17.49
CA GLY A 9 -13.92 0.21 16.67
C GLY A 9 -13.87 0.61 15.19
N GLY A 10 -12.81 1.27 14.75
CA GLY A 10 -12.52 1.44 13.33
C GLY A 10 -12.07 0.13 12.66
N LEU A 11 -11.72 0.21 11.39
CA LEU A 11 -11.16 -0.93 10.66
C LEU A 11 -9.83 -1.42 11.30
N PRO A 12 -9.41 -2.69 11.07
CA PRO A 12 -8.17 -3.23 11.63
C PRO A 12 -6.91 -2.49 11.18
N LEU A 13 -5.91 -2.32 12.05
CA LEU A 13 -4.67 -1.60 11.72
C LEU A 13 -3.96 -2.16 10.48
N MET A 14 -3.88 -3.49 10.39
CA MET A 14 -3.45 -4.22 9.20
C MET A 14 -4.69 -4.85 8.59
N ARG A 15 -5.04 -4.47 7.36
CA ARG A 15 -6.31 -4.86 6.74
C ARG A 15 -6.12 -5.17 5.26
N GLY A 16 -6.77 -6.24 4.79
CA GLY A 16 -6.83 -6.56 3.37
C GLY A 16 -7.59 -5.50 2.58
N LEU A 17 -7.33 -5.39 1.28
CA LEU A 17 -7.91 -4.36 0.42
C LEU A 17 -9.44 -4.45 0.32
N PHE A 18 -10.00 -5.66 0.34
CA PHE A 18 -11.45 -5.89 0.37
C PHE A 18 -12.19 -5.27 1.56
N LEU A 19 -11.49 -4.95 2.67
CA LEU A 19 -12.09 -4.22 3.81
C LEU A 19 -12.15 -2.72 3.58
N VAL A 20 -11.32 -2.20 2.67
CA VAL A 20 -11.22 -0.77 2.34
C VAL A 20 -12.29 -0.43 1.32
N ASP A 21 -12.42 -1.26 0.28
CA ASP A 21 -13.45 -1.15 -0.73
C ASP A 21 -13.97 -2.56 -1.08
N PRO A 22 -15.11 -2.98 -0.51
CA PRO A 22 -15.70 -4.28 -0.80
C PRO A 22 -16.21 -4.41 -2.25
N ASP A 23 -16.50 -3.30 -2.91
CA ASP A 23 -17.04 -3.27 -4.28
C ASP A 23 -15.92 -3.33 -5.35
N ASP A 24 -14.67 -3.09 -4.95
CA ASP A 24 -13.51 -3.32 -5.79
C ASP A 24 -13.18 -4.82 -5.89
N ALA A 25 -13.62 -5.45 -6.97
CA ALA A 25 -13.37 -6.86 -7.24
C ALA A 25 -11.89 -7.22 -7.24
N LEU A 26 -11.01 -6.32 -7.71
CA LEU A 26 -9.56 -6.57 -7.71
C LEU A 26 -9.00 -6.59 -6.30
N GLY A 27 -9.57 -5.83 -5.35
CA GLY A 27 -9.19 -5.88 -3.93
C GLY A 27 -9.33 -7.26 -3.29
N TRP A 28 -10.12 -8.16 -3.89
CA TRP A 28 -10.27 -9.56 -3.47
C TRP A 28 -9.23 -10.49 -4.10
N GLU A 29 -8.62 -10.12 -5.23
CA GLU A 29 -7.69 -10.94 -6.00
C GLU A 29 -6.23 -10.82 -5.53
N TRP A 30 -5.91 -9.81 -4.70
CA TRP A 30 -4.57 -9.51 -4.21
C TRP A 30 -4.42 -9.72 -2.68
N PRO A 31 -4.47 -10.97 -2.18
CA PRO A 31 -4.56 -11.26 -0.75
C PRO A 31 -3.27 -11.01 0.05
N ALA A 32 -2.14 -10.85 -0.63
CA ALA A 32 -0.85 -10.58 0.00
C ALA A 32 -0.60 -9.08 0.23
N GLU A 33 -1.43 -8.21 -0.35
CA GLU A 33 -1.39 -6.77 -0.15
C GLU A 33 -2.28 -6.37 1.02
N PHE A 34 -1.85 -5.35 1.75
CA PHE A 34 -2.64 -4.84 2.86
C PHE A 34 -2.44 -3.34 3.05
N MET A 35 -3.46 -2.69 3.61
CA MET A 35 -3.30 -1.36 4.18
C MET A 35 -2.75 -1.46 5.60
N LEU A 36 -1.74 -0.64 5.89
CA LEU A 36 -1.25 -0.33 7.22
C LEU A 36 -1.75 1.06 7.63
N GLY A 37 -2.73 1.10 8.53
CA GLY A 37 -3.45 2.34 8.77
C GLY A 37 -4.29 2.73 7.57
N ASP A 38 -4.63 4.01 7.45
CA ASP A 38 -5.54 4.49 6.40
C ASP A 38 -4.79 4.84 5.09
N ASP A 39 -3.48 5.07 5.18
CA ASP A 39 -2.72 5.79 4.16
C ASP A 39 -1.58 5.00 3.51
N LEU A 40 -1.15 3.87 4.08
CA LEU A 40 -0.05 3.07 3.52
C LEU A 40 -0.57 1.74 2.97
N LEU A 41 -0.30 1.45 1.70
CA LEU A 41 -0.41 0.13 1.10
C LEU A 41 0.97 -0.54 1.13
N VAL A 42 1.02 -1.79 1.59
CA VAL A 42 2.25 -2.58 1.69
C VAL A 42 2.05 -3.89 0.94
N HIS A 43 3.02 -4.26 0.10
CA HIS A 43 3.05 -5.56 -0.55
C HIS A 43 4.37 -6.29 -0.27
N PRO A 44 4.39 -7.27 0.66
CA PRO A 44 5.58 -8.05 0.96
C PRO A 44 6.07 -8.87 -0.25
N VAL A 45 7.39 -8.87 -0.48
CA VAL A 45 8.03 -9.74 -1.46
C VAL A 45 8.19 -11.13 -0.87
N THR A 46 7.44 -12.10 -1.39
CA THR A 46 7.34 -13.46 -0.82
C THR A 46 7.91 -14.55 -1.73
N SER A 47 8.47 -14.18 -2.89
CA SER A 47 9.13 -15.12 -3.80
C SER A 47 10.65 -14.95 -3.76
N PRO A 48 11.43 -16.04 -3.54
CA PRO A 48 12.89 -15.98 -3.54
C PRO A 48 13.46 -15.48 -4.87
N GLY A 49 14.42 -14.55 -4.81
CA GLY A 49 15.14 -14.06 -5.98
C GLY A 49 14.34 -13.14 -6.90
N ALA A 50 13.14 -12.70 -6.50
CA ALA A 50 12.39 -11.71 -7.25
C ALA A 50 13.15 -10.38 -7.30
N THR A 51 13.25 -9.81 -8.51
CA THR A 51 13.88 -8.51 -8.76
C THR A 51 12.87 -7.44 -9.12
N VAL A 52 11.68 -7.84 -9.57
CA VAL A 52 10.53 -6.98 -9.88
C VAL A 52 9.30 -7.53 -9.18
N TRP A 53 8.45 -6.65 -8.67
CA TRP A 53 7.20 -7.01 -8.02
C TRP A 53 6.05 -6.19 -8.58
N ARG A 54 4.92 -6.85 -8.81
CA ARG A 54 3.68 -6.24 -9.31
C ARG A 54 2.78 -5.94 -8.13
N THR A 55 2.24 -4.74 -8.04
CA THR A 55 1.37 -4.31 -6.94
C THR A 55 0.10 -3.69 -7.50
N TYR A 56 -1.05 -4.16 -7.02
CA TYR A 56 -2.32 -3.51 -7.31
C TYR A 56 -2.49 -2.29 -6.41
N LEU A 57 -2.84 -1.17 -7.04
CA LEU A 57 -3.19 0.07 -6.34
C LEU A 57 -4.69 0.28 -6.51
N PRO A 58 -5.49 0.30 -5.43
CA PRO A 58 -6.90 0.67 -5.50
C PRO A 58 -7.10 2.07 -6.06
N ALA A 59 -8.33 2.40 -6.44
CA ALA A 59 -8.66 3.74 -6.97
C ALA A 59 -8.13 4.88 -6.08
N GLY A 60 -7.57 5.91 -6.71
CA GLY A 60 -6.94 7.06 -6.04
C GLY A 60 -5.59 7.43 -6.66
N ARG A 61 -4.80 8.24 -5.95
CA ARG A 61 -3.41 8.58 -6.31
C ARG A 61 -2.48 8.16 -5.19
N TRP A 62 -1.35 7.59 -5.56
CA TRP A 62 -0.43 6.92 -4.67
C TRP A 62 0.99 7.37 -4.93
N VAL A 63 1.78 7.54 -3.88
CA VAL A 63 3.20 7.90 -3.95
C VAL A 63 3.99 6.65 -3.59
N ASP A 64 4.89 6.20 -4.46
CA ASP A 64 5.93 5.25 -4.08
C ASP A 64 6.83 5.93 -3.04
N VAL A 65 6.83 5.40 -1.81
CA VAL A 65 7.51 6.06 -0.68
C VAL A 65 9.03 6.12 -0.84
N TRP A 66 9.59 5.31 -1.74
CA TRP A 66 11.03 5.23 -1.96
C TRP A 66 11.52 6.15 -3.07
N SER A 67 10.77 6.25 -4.18
CA SER A 67 11.14 7.09 -5.33
C SER A 67 10.49 8.48 -5.29
N GLY A 68 9.39 8.62 -4.56
CA GLY A 68 8.53 9.81 -4.59
C GLY A 68 7.68 9.92 -5.86
N GLU A 69 7.70 8.93 -6.75
CA GLU A 69 6.89 8.90 -7.96
C GLU A 69 5.40 8.76 -7.62
N VAL A 70 4.54 9.46 -8.37
CA VAL A 70 3.09 9.37 -8.22
C VAL A 70 2.50 8.44 -9.27
N HIS A 71 1.69 7.49 -8.81
CA HIS A 71 0.94 6.55 -9.64
C HIS A 71 -0.57 6.78 -9.52
N ASP A 72 -1.27 6.62 -10.64
CA ASP A 72 -2.73 6.52 -10.64
C ASP A 72 -3.15 5.10 -10.24
N GLY A 73 -4.13 5.03 -9.35
CA GLY A 73 -4.74 3.79 -8.86
C GLY A 73 -5.82 3.24 -9.80
N GLY A 74 -6.44 2.13 -9.37
CA GLY A 74 -7.24 1.28 -10.24
C GLY A 74 -6.38 0.51 -11.25
N ALA A 75 -5.10 0.32 -10.93
CA ALA A 75 -4.10 -0.22 -11.84
C ALA A 75 -3.06 -1.07 -11.10
N VAL A 76 -2.39 -1.94 -11.85
CA VAL A 76 -1.24 -2.70 -11.36
C VAL A 76 0.03 -1.97 -11.81
N VAL A 77 0.89 -1.65 -10.85
CA VAL A 77 2.20 -1.04 -11.08
C VAL A 77 3.31 -2.08 -10.89
N GLU A 78 4.46 -1.86 -11.53
CA GLU A 78 5.65 -2.68 -11.35
C GLU A 78 6.75 -1.85 -10.70
N ARG A 79 7.48 -2.44 -9.76
CA ARG A 79 8.67 -1.83 -9.16
C ARG A 79 9.82 -2.81 -9.07
N GLU A 80 11.03 -2.28 -9.09
CA GLU A 80 12.20 -3.04 -8.68
C GLU A 80 12.17 -3.28 -7.17
N VAL A 81 12.59 -4.48 -6.78
CA VAL A 81 12.66 -4.93 -5.38
C VAL A 81 14.04 -5.48 -5.04
N PRO A 82 15.07 -4.61 -4.99
CA PRO A 82 16.33 -4.99 -4.35
C PRO A 82 16.09 -5.37 -2.88
N ARG A 83 17.09 -5.98 -2.25
CA ARG A 83 16.96 -6.62 -0.93
C ARG A 83 16.50 -5.70 0.20
N ASP A 84 16.71 -4.40 0.05
CA ASP A 84 16.37 -3.34 1.00
C ASP A 84 15.04 -2.64 0.70
N VAL A 85 14.33 -3.07 -0.35
CA VAL A 85 13.06 -2.48 -0.78
C VAL A 85 11.92 -3.49 -0.70
N VAL A 86 10.86 -3.08 -0.02
CA VAL A 86 9.54 -3.72 -0.10
C VAL A 86 8.57 -2.70 -0.72
N PRO A 87 7.69 -3.09 -1.66
CA PRO A 87 6.67 -2.19 -2.19
C PRO A 87 5.85 -1.56 -1.07
N VAL A 88 5.92 -0.24 -0.98
CA VAL A 88 5.10 0.58 -0.08
C VAL A 88 4.65 1.80 -0.85
N TYR A 89 3.35 2.07 -0.79
CA TYR A 89 2.72 3.20 -1.45
C TYR A 89 1.91 4.00 -0.44
N CYS A 90 2.09 5.31 -0.40
CA CYS A 90 1.32 6.20 0.45
C CYS A 90 0.23 6.89 -0.37
N ARG A 91 -0.96 7.08 0.18
CA ARG A 91 -1.96 7.95 -0.45
C ARG A 91 -1.36 9.34 -0.65
N GLU A 92 -1.45 9.89 -1.86
CA GLU A 92 -0.82 11.18 -2.20
C GLU A 92 -1.24 12.31 -1.25
N ALA A 93 -2.51 12.32 -0.83
CA ALA A 93 -3.03 13.33 0.10
C ALA A 93 -2.35 13.30 1.49
N ALA A 94 -1.83 12.14 1.92
CA ALA A 94 -1.13 11.98 3.21
C ALA A 94 0.40 12.15 3.09
N TRP A 95 0.93 12.18 1.86
CA TRP A 95 2.37 12.27 1.62
C TRP A 95 3.05 13.49 2.26
N PRO A 96 2.46 14.70 2.29
CA PRO A 96 3.08 15.85 2.96
C PRO A 96 3.39 15.63 4.45
N GLU A 97 2.60 14.79 5.13
CA GLU A 97 2.79 14.46 6.54
C GLU A 97 3.70 13.22 6.71
N MET A 98 3.62 12.28 5.79
CA MET A 98 4.28 10.96 5.90
C MET A 98 5.68 10.91 5.28
N GLY A 99 5.98 11.73 4.29
CA GLY A 99 7.20 11.59 3.47
C GLY A 99 8.49 11.67 4.27
N GLY A 100 8.51 12.46 5.36
CA GLY A 100 9.66 12.56 6.25
C GLY A 100 10.02 11.26 6.98
N ALA A 101 9.11 10.28 7.06
CA ALA A 101 9.39 8.97 7.65
C ALA A 101 10.18 8.03 6.71
N PHE A 102 10.26 8.37 5.42
CA PHE A 102 10.90 7.57 4.37
C PHE A 102 12.12 8.29 3.74
N ALA A 103 12.54 9.42 4.34
CA ALA A 103 13.68 10.22 3.93
C ALA A 103 15.00 9.75 4.55
#